data_AF-A0A7C9FBT2-F1
#
_entry.id   AF-A0A7C9FBT2-F1
#
_cell.length_a   1.000
_cell.length_b   1.000
_cell.length_c   1.000
_cell.angle_alpha   90.00
_cell.angle_beta   90.00
_cell.angle_gamma   90.00
#
_symmetry.space_group_name_H-M   'P 1'
#
loop_
_entity.id
_entity.type
_entity.pdbx_description
1 polymer ?
#
loop_
_entity_poly.entity_id
_entity_poly.type
_entity_poly.pdbx_seq_one_letter_code
_entity_poly.pdbx_strand_id
1 'polypeptide(L)'
;MTTIKKLIFIGCMGILSQCATTSPSQSPSMGGGNARVDVEGSADTDNSLLSKGCPLDKLQWLYASQQFDKAKQNQLAEKITQSAQADAATMDRLVANKNTNPMAVSSALKTYIEQASKSRTPVSDEFYQQYVNSRMTMCAVIDALRSGSIKQEDSPKVAGNTFRDVAKSFEKFNN
;
A
#
# COMPACT_ATOMS: atom_id res chain seq x y z
N MET A 1 27.52 -48.69 26.89
CA MET A 1 26.65 -48.96 28.05
C MET A 1 27.29 -48.34 29.29
N THR A 2 26.81 -47.17 29.74
CA THR A 2 27.03 -46.66 31.12
C THR A 2 25.95 -45.63 31.50
N THR A 3 24.81 -46.17 31.91
CA THR A 3 24.00 -45.90 33.11
C THR A 3 24.18 -44.60 33.94
N ILE A 4 23.13 -43.74 33.92
CA ILE A 4 22.38 -43.06 35.02
C ILE A 4 23.08 -42.06 35.98
N LYS A 5 22.56 -40.81 36.07
CA LYS A 5 21.85 -40.20 37.23
C LYS A 5 21.40 -38.75 36.88
N LYS A 6 20.09 -38.41 36.82
CA LYS A 6 19.17 -37.99 37.92
C LYS A 6 19.67 -36.66 38.58
N LEU A 7 18.99 -35.51 38.57
CA LEU A 7 17.69 -35.19 39.20
C LEU A 7 17.28 -33.70 38.95
N ILE A 8 15.95 -33.47 38.88
CA ILE A 8 15.13 -32.42 39.59
C ILE A 8 15.34 -30.92 39.25
N PHE A 9 14.37 -30.00 39.23
CA PHE A 9 12.89 -29.89 39.24
C PHE A 9 12.61 -28.39 39.58
N ILE A 10 11.43 -27.86 39.19
CA ILE A 10 10.77 -26.63 39.72
C ILE A 10 11.35 -25.29 39.19
N GLY A 11 10.57 -24.32 38.71
CA GLY A 11 9.13 -24.16 38.90
C GLY A 11 8.46 -23.11 38.02
N CYS A 12 7.14 -23.27 38.00
CA CYS A 12 6.15 -22.29 37.57
C CYS A 12 6.25 -21.01 38.42
N MET A 13 6.17 -19.86 37.76
CA MET A 13 5.29 -18.78 38.21
C MET A 13 4.96 -17.90 37.02
N GLY A 14 3.68 -17.94 36.64
CA GLY A 14 3.13 -16.97 35.69
C GLY A 14 2.98 -15.62 36.36
N ILE A 15 3.14 -14.55 35.59
CA ILE A 15 2.46 -13.28 35.85
C ILE A 15 1.87 -12.80 34.54
N LEU A 16 0.54 -12.80 34.54
CA LEU A 16 -0.36 -12.17 33.60
C LEU A 16 0.03 -10.70 33.43
N SER A 17 0.51 -10.31 32.26
CA SER A 17 0.57 -8.89 31.91
C SER A 17 -0.83 -8.43 31.53
N GLN A 18 -1.46 -7.73 32.47
CA GLN A 18 -2.82 -7.20 32.36
C GLN A 18 -2.86 -6.06 31.33
N CYS A 19 -3.84 -6.12 30.43
CA CYS A 19 -4.23 -5.01 29.58
C CYS A 19 -4.80 -3.88 30.45
N ALA A 20 -4.13 -2.73 30.49
CA ALA A 20 -4.72 -1.51 31.06
C ALA A 20 -5.61 -0.86 29.99
N THR A 21 -6.89 -1.21 30.01
CA THR A 21 -7.97 -0.49 29.33
C THR A 21 -8.29 0.76 30.15
N THR A 22 -7.81 1.92 29.73
CA THR A 22 -8.25 3.21 30.29
C THR A 22 -9.51 3.69 29.56
N SER A 23 -10.64 3.70 30.26
CA SER A 23 -11.87 4.36 29.83
C SER A 23 -11.76 5.89 29.93
N PRO A 24 -12.47 6.65 29.08
CA PRO A 24 -12.34 8.10 29.01
C PRO A 24 -13.03 8.82 30.18
N SER A 25 -12.37 9.85 30.72
CA SER A 25 -12.96 10.83 31.62
C SER A 25 -14.05 11.63 30.91
N GLN A 26 -15.26 11.58 31.47
CA GLN A 26 -16.32 12.54 31.23
C GLN A 26 -15.92 13.91 31.81
N SER A 27 -16.17 14.97 31.04
CA SER A 27 -16.24 16.35 31.53
C SER A 27 -17.62 16.93 31.19
N PRO A 28 -18.14 17.86 32.00
CA PRO A 28 -19.56 18.18 32.06
C PRO A 28 -20.05 19.04 30.91
N SER A 29 -21.33 18.81 30.57
CA SER A 29 -22.15 19.62 29.67
C SER A 29 -22.73 20.81 30.43
N MET A 30 -22.50 22.04 29.94
CA MET A 30 -23.49 23.13 29.96
C MET A 30 -23.17 24.18 28.86
N GLY A 31 -24.06 24.26 27.87
CA GLY A 31 -24.60 25.52 27.36
C GLY A 31 -23.84 26.27 26.26
N GLY A 32 -24.42 26.31 25.06
CA GLY A 32 -24.16 27.35 24.06
C GLY A 32 -24.34 26.86 22.63
N GLY A 33 -25.45 27.23 21.99
CA GLY A 33 -25.89 26.69 20.70
C GLY A 33 -24.93 26.92 19.52
N ASN A 34 -24.89 25.96 18.60
CA ASN A 34 -25.52 26.08 17.27
C ASN A 34 -25.27 24.82 16.42
N ALA A 35 -26.31 24.42 15.69
CA ALA A 35 -26.33 23.50 14.54
C ALA A 35 -25.92 22.02 14.77
N ARG A 36 -26.92 21.19 15.12
CA ARG A 36 -27.00 19.84 14.56
C ARG A 36 -27.37 19.99 13.09
N VAL A 37 -26.54 19.47 12.20
CA VAL A 37 -26.98 19.10 10.86
C VAL A 37 -27.09 17.59 10.87
N ASP A 38 -28.30 17.11 11.13
CA ASP A 38 -28.75 15.81 10.66
C ASP A 38 -28.66 15.84 9.13
N VAL A 39 -27.78 15.02 8.55
CA VAL A 39 -27.94 14.57 7.16
C VAL A 39 -28.20 13.08 7.22
N GLU A 40 -29.49 12.75 7.27
CA GLU A 40 -30.01 11.50 6.75
C GLU A 40 -29.52 11.31 5.31
N GLY A 41 -29.04 10.09 5.03
CA GLY A 41 -29.21 9.42 3.76
C GLY A 41 -28.81 10.19 2.50
N SER A 42 -27.56 10.04 2.09
CA SER A 42 -27.32 9.69 0.70
C SER A 42 -26.39 8.50 0.67
N ALA A 43 -26.96 7.32 0.44
CA ALA A 43 -26.24 6.14 0.01
C ALA A 43 -25.73 6.39 -1.41
N ASP A 44 -24.78 7.31 -1.57
CA ASP A 44 -23.91 7.24 -2.73
C ASP A 44 -23.02 6.03 -2.50
N THR A 45 -23.38 4.97 -3.21
CA THR A 45 -22.53 3.82 -3.45
C THR A 45 -21.39 4.31 -4.32
N ASP A 46 -20.51 5.10 -3.71
CA ASP A 46 -19.35 5.66 -4.34
C ASP A 46 -18.36 4.49 -4.40
N ASN A 47 -18.47 3.71 -5.48
CA ASN A 47 -17.47 2.75 -5.95
C ASN A 47 -16.19 3.47 -6.38
N SER A 48 -15.81 4.54 -5.69
CA SER A 48 -14.48 5.10 -5.70
C SER A 48 -13.57 4.07 -5.03
N LEU A 49 -13.08 3.16 -5.86
CA LEU A 49 -12.08 2.13 -5.55
C LEU A 49 -10.85 2.71 -4.84
N LEU A 50 -10.68 4.03 -4.75
CA LEU A 50 -9.55 4.76 -4.17
C LEU A 50 -9.84 5.43 -2.81
N SER A 51 -11.02 5.22 -2.21
CA SER A 51 -11.47 5.97 -1.01
C SER A 51 -10.85 5.56 0.33
N LYS A 52 -10.11 4.45 0.44
CA LYS A 52 -9.47 4.04 1.71
C LYS A 52 -8.05 3.49 1.49
N GLY A 53 -7.05 4.29 1.88
CA GLY A 53 -5.64 3.90 1.92
C GLY A 53 -4.93 3.92 0.57
N CYS A 54 -3.61 3.79 0.60
CA CYS A 54 -2.87 3.59 -0.63
C CYS A 54 -3.27 2.23 -1.21
N PRO A 55 -3.66 2.16 -2.48
CA PRO A 55 -4.14 0.91 -3.06
C PRO A 55 -3.10 -0.22 -3.12
N LEU A 56 -1.82 0.13 -2.89
CA LEU A 56 -0.72 -0.81 -2.80
C LEU A 56 -0.51 -1.32 -1.37
N ASP A 57 -1.41 -1.03 -0.42
CA ASP A 57 -1.17 -1.28 1.00
C ASP A 57 -1.05 -2.77 1.38
N LYS A 58 -1.50 -3.67 0.52
CA LYS A 58 -1.37 -5.11 0.69
C LYS A 58 0.11 -5.52 0.55
N LEU A 59 0.87 -5.52 1.63
CA LEU A 59 2.27 -5.97 1.65
C LEU A 59 2.43 -7.50 1.61
N GLN A 60 1.38 -8.25 1.93
CA GLN A 60 1.50 -9.67 2.28
C GLN A 60 1.64 -10.61 1.08
N TRP A 61 1.53 -10.10 -0.15
CA TRP A 61 1.54 -10.95 -1.35
C TRP A 61 2.93 -11.25 -1.91
N LEU A 62 3.93 -10.42 -1.61
CA LEU A 62 5.33 -10.73 -1.89
C LEU A 62 6.04 -11.10 -0.59
N TYR A 63 6.99 -12.02 -0.66
CA TYR A 63 7.90 -12.30 0.45
C TYR A 63 9.29 -12.66 -0.05
N ALA A 64 10.31 -12.20 0.66
CA ALA A 64 11.69 -12.56 0.40
C ALA A 64 11.91 -14.05 0.73
N SER A 65 12.51 -14.79 -0.20
CA SER A 65 12.83 -16.21 -0.06
C SER A 65 14.14 -16.53 -0.78
N GLN A 66 14.94 -17.43 -0.20
CA GLN A 66 16.10 -18.00 -0.91
C GLN A 66 15.68 -18.98 -2.00
N GLN A 67 14.48 -19.56 -1.88
CA GLN A 67 13.88 -20.44 -2.87
C GLN A 67 12.80 -19.64 -3.61
N PHE A 68 13.14 -19.11 -4.78
CA PHE A 68 12.22 -18.38 -5.65
C PHE A 68 12.41 -18.82 -7.10
N ASP A 69 11.35 -18.66 -7.89
CA ASP A 69 11.35 -18.96 -9.31
C ASP A 69 11.76 -17.69 -10.07
N LYS A 70 12.98 -17.69 -10.62
CA LYS A 70 13.51 -16.55 -11.36
C LYS A 70 12.65 -16.19 -12.57
N ALA A 71 12.11 -17.17 -13.30
CA ALA A 71 11.28 -16.89 -14.46
C ALA A 71 9.97 -16.19 -14.06
N LYS A 72 9.34 -16.63 -12.97
CA LYS A 72 8.16 -15.94 -12.42
C LYS A 72 8.50 -14.54 -11.92
N GLN A 73 9.63 -14.36 -11.23
CA GLN A 73 10.09 -13.04 -10.79
C GLN A 73 10.28 -12.08 -11.98
N ASN A 74 10.90 -12.55 -13.07
CA ASN A 74 11.08 -11.75 -14.27
C ASN A 74 9.72 -11.37 -14.89
N GLN A 75 8.75 -12.28 -14.92
CA GLN A 75 7.38 -11.97 -15.36
C GLN A 75 6.69 -10.93 -14.46
N LEU A 76 6.88 -11.02 -13.14
CA LEU A 76 6.40 -10.03 -12.17
C LEU A 76 7.03 -8.66 -12.42
N ALA A 77 8.35 -8.62 -12.61
CA ALA A 77 9.08 -7.41 -12.94
C ALA A 77 8.55 -6.74 -14.21
N GLU A 78 8.34 -7.52 -15.26
CA GLU A 78 7.82 -7.05 -16.54
C GLU A 78 6.42 -6.46 -16.39
N LYS A 79 5.52 -7.13 -15.65
CA LYS A 79 4.16 -6.63 -15.41
C LYS A 79 4.15 -5.34 -14.59
N ILE A 80 4.96 -5.27 -13.53
CA ILE A 80 5.10 -4.04 -12.74
C ILE A 80 5.63 -2.91 -13.63
N THR A 81 6.64 -3.18 -14.46
CA THR A 81 7.23 -2.21 -15.40
C THR A 81 6.16 -1.68 -16.37
N GLN A 82 5.45 -2.57 -17.06
CA GLN A 82 4.40 -2.22 -18.02
C GLN A 82 3.28 -1.40 -17.38
N SER A 83 2.82 -1.81 -16.20
CA SER A 83 1.75 -1.10 -15.49
C SER A 83 2.19 0.27 -14.98
N ALA A 84 3.41 0.41 -14.47
CA ALA A 84 3.97 1.69 -14.06
C ALA A 84 4.14 2.64 -15.26
N GLN A 85 4.60 2.14 -16.41
CA GLN A 85 4.69 2.93 -17.65
C GLN A 85 3.30 3.40 -18.12
N ALA A 86 2.28 2.56 -18.01
CA ALA A 86 0.91 2.95 -18.34
C ALA A 86 0.37 4.06 -17.41
N ASP A 87 0.66 3.97 -16.11
CA ASP A 87 0.29 5.01 -15.15
C ASP A 87 1.02 6.33 -15.43
N ALA A 88 2.33 6.28 -15.76
CA ALA A 88 3.09 7.45 -16.18
C ALA A 88 2.50 8.12 -17.43
N ALA A 89 2.20 7.34 -18.46
CA ALA A 89 1.60 7.84 -19.69
C ALA A 89 0.22 8.46 -19.44
N THR A 90 -0.52 7.95 -18.43
CA THR A 90 -1.79 8.53 -18.04
C THR A 90 -1.61 9.88 -17.34
N MET A 91 -0.60 10.02 -16.48
CA MET A 91 -0.24 11.31 -15.87
C MET A 91 0.16 12.35 -16.93
N ASP A 92 0.89 11.94 -17.97
CA ASP A 92 1.27 12.84 -19.08
C ASP A 92 0.03 13.36 -19.83
N ARG A 93 -1.02 12.52 -19.98
CA ARG A 93 -2.28 12.89 -20.64
C ARG A 93 -3.18 13.79 -19.80
N LEU A 94 -3.00 13.85 -18.49
CA LEU A 94 -3.82 14.71 -17.62
C LEU A 94 -3.67 16.19 -17.98
N VAL A 95 -2.47 16.65 -18.35
CA VAL A 95 -2.26 18.06 -18.73
C VAL A 95 -2.93 18.41 -20.07
N ALA A 96 -3.04 17.44 -20.98
CA ALA A 96 -3.73 17.63 -22.25
C ALA A 96 -5.24 17.80 -22.10
N ASN A 97 -5.81 17.42 -20.95
CA ASN A 97 -7.26 17.32 -20.76
C ASN A 97 -7.69 18.03 -19.47
N LYS A 98 -7.89 19.36 -19.57
CA LYS A 98 -8.17 20.27 -18.43
C LYS A 98 -9.38 19.90 -17.56
N ASN A 99 -10.27 19.03 -18.06
CA ASN A 99 -11.47 18.60 -17.34
C ASN A 99 -11.32 17.22 -16.68
N THR A 100 -10.17 16.55 -16.81
CA THR A 100 -9.95 15.25 -16.20
C THR A 100 -9.47 15.42 -14.77
N ASN A 101 -10.34 15.09 -13.80
CA ASN A 101 -9.94 14.97 -12.41
C ASN A 101 -8.82 13.90 -12.31
N PRO A 102 -7.62 14.23 -11.82
CA PRO A 102 -6.54 13.26 -11.61
C PRO A 102 -6.97 12.05 -10.76
N MET A 103 -7.98 12.22 -9.89
CA MET A 103 -8.55 11.14 -9.08
C MET A 103 -9.43 10.15 -9.84
N ALA A 104 -9.92 10.50 -11.04
CA ALA A 104 -10.71 9.59 -11.87
C ALA A 104 -9.83 8.62 -12.68
N VAL A 105 -8.50 8.80 -12.63
CA VAL A 105 -7.55 7.93 -13.30
C VAL A 105 -7.41 6.63 -12.53
N SER A 106 -7.82 5.52 -13.14
CA SER A 106 -7.52 4.19 -12.62
C SER A 106 -6.02 3.89 -12.79
N SER A 107 -5.39 3.39 -11.73
CA SER A 107 -4.00 2.89 -11.81
C SER A 107 -3.99 1.44 -12.31
N ALA A 108 -3.30 1.21 -13.42
CA ALA A 108 -3.05 -0.11 -13.96
C ALA A 108 -2.21 -0.94 -12.98
N LEU A 109 -1.23 -0.30 -12.33
CA LEU A 109 -0.34 -0.97 -11.40
C LEU A 109 -1.05 -1.42 -10.12
N LYS A 110 -1.94 -0.58 -9.58
CA LYS A 110 -2.88 -0.97 -8.53
C LYS A 110 -3.65 -2.23 -8.94
N THR A 111 -4.30 -2.17 -10.10
CA THR A 111 -5.20 -3.24 -10.56
C THR A 111 -4.44 -4.57 -10.65
N TYR A 112 -3.23 -4.53 -11.22
CA TYR A 112 -2.35 -5.68 -11.28
C TYR A 112 -2.00 -6.22 -9.87
N ILE A 113 -1.56 -5.34 -8.97
CA ILE A 113 -1.17 -5.73 -7.61
C ILE A 113 -2.37 -6.30 -6.83
N GLU A 114 -3.57 -5.74 -6.97
CA GLU A 114 -4.77 -6.28 -6.34
C GLU A 114 -5.10 -7.69 -6.82
N GLN A 115 -4.92 -7.97 -8.11
CA GLN A 115 -5.11 -9.31 -8.68
C GLN A 115 -4.02 -10.27 -8.20
N ALA A 116 -2.75 -9.86 -8.28
CA ALA A 116 -1.61 -10.65 -7.84
C ALA A 116 -1.65 -10.92 -6.33
N SER A 117 -2.22 -9.99 -5.55
CA SER A 117 -2.28 -10.07 -4.09
C SER A 117 -3.12 -11.21 -3.53
N LYS A 118 -3.91 -11.87 -4.40
CA LYS A 118 -4.64 -13.09 -4.07
C LYS A 118 -3.72 -14.31 -3.91
N SER A 119 -2.48 -14.21 -4.35
CA SER A 119 -1.46 -15.24 -4.21
C SER A 119 -0.27 -14.71 -3.40
N ARG A 120 0.39 -15.59 -2.65
CA ARG A 120 1.62 -15.27 -1.92
C ARG A 120 2.81 -15.78 -2.72
N THR A 121 3.65 -14.87 -3.21
CA THR A 121 4.67 -15.13 -4.22
C THR A 121 6.07 -14.94 -3.64
N PRO A 122 6.92 -15.99 -3.67
CA PRO A 122 8.32 -15.86 -3.28
C PRO A 122 9.10 -15.09 -4.34
N VAL A 123 9.94 -14.17 -3.89
CA VAL A 123 10.88 -13.40 -4.71
C VAL A 123 12.22 -13.27 -4.00
N SER A 124 13.25 -12.82 -4.72
CA SER A 124 14.53 -12.49 -4.12
C SER A 124 14.39 -11.35 -3.10
N ASP A 125 15.31 -11.29 -2.14
CA ASP A 125 15.36 -10.19 -1.17
C ASP A 125 15.52 -8.83 -1.88
N GLU A 126 16.38 -8.75 -2.89
CA GLU A 126 16.57 -7.52 -3.68
C GLU A 126 15.28 -7.05 -4.35
N PHE A 127 14.52 -7.97 -4.94
CA PHE A 127 13.24 -7.65 -5.57
C PHE A 127 12.23 -7.17 -4.53
N TYR A 128 12.15 -7.86 -3.39
CA TYR A 128 11.26 -7.50 -2.30
C TYR A 128 11.55 -6.10 -1.76
N GLN A 129 12.82 -5.78 -1.50
CA GLN A 129 13.22 -4.45 -1.03
C GLN A 129 12.90 -3.36 -2.07
N GLN A 130 13.17 -3.62 -3.35
CA GLN A 130 12.80 -2.69 -4.42
C GLN A 130 11.29 -2.43 -4.43
N TYR A 131 10.48 -3.47 -4.28
CA TYR A 131 9.03 -3.35 -4.22
C TYR A 131 8.54 -2.55 -3.02
N VAL A 132 9.05 -2.82 -1.82
CA VAL A 132 8.69 -2.08 -0.61
C VAL A 132 9.01 -0.59 -0.76
N ASN A 133 10.19 -0.27 -1.29
CA ASN A 133 10.62 1.12 -1.51
C ASN A 133 9.75 1.82 -2.57
N SER A 134 9.56 1.18 -3.73
CA SER A 134 8.74 1.73 -4.81
C SER A 134 7.28 1.94 -4.36
N ARG A 135 6.72 1.01 -3.57
CA ARG A 135 5.38 1.12 -2.97
C ARG A 135 5.22 2.39 -2.16
N MET A 136 6.14 2.68 -1.24
CA MET A 136 6.05 3.87 -0.38
C MET A 136 5.99 5.16 -1.21
N THR A 137 6.85 5.27 -2.22
CA THR A 137 6.89 6.44 -3.11
C THR A 137 5.60 6.57 -3.93
N MET A 138 5.10 5.47 -4.49
CA MET A 138 3.85 5.48 -5.26
C MET A 138 2.64 5.85 -4.40
N CYS A 139 2.58 5.33 -3.17
CA CYS A 139 1.54 5.68 -2.22
C CYS A 139 1.53 7.18 -1.91
N ALA A 140 2.70 7.75 -1.62
CA ALA A 140 2.83 9.18 -1.36
C ALA A 140 2.37 10.04 -2.55
N VAL A 141 2.70 9.64 -3.78
CA VAL A 141 2.26 10.34 -4.99
C VAL A 141 0.76 10.24 -5.21
N ILE A 142 0.17 9.06 -5.02
CA ILE A 142 -1.28 8.86 -5.14
C ILE A 142 -2.02 9.71 -4.10
N ASP A 143 -1.51 9.76 -2.86
CA ASP A 143 -2.07 10.61 -1.81
C ASP A 143 -1.92 12.11 -2.10
N ALA A 144 -0.79 12.52 -2.68
CA ALA A 144 -0.54 13.90 -3.07
C ALA A 144 -1.43 14.34 -4.24
N LEU A 145 -1.69 13.45 -5.22
CA LEU A 145 -2.67 13.70 -6.29
C LEU A 145 -4.10 13.79 -5.72
N ARG A 146 -4.46 12.89 -4.79
CA ARG A 146 -5.78 12.86 -4.15
C ARG A 146 -6.07 14.08 -3.29
N SER A 147 -5.08 14.54 -2.54
CA SER A 147 -5.20 15.74 -1.70
C SER A 147 -5.12 17.05 -2.51
N GLY A 148 -4.83 16.98 -3.81
CA GLY A 148 -4.57 18.16 -4.64
C GLY A 148 -3.24 18.85 -4.33
N SER A 149 -2.36 18.22 -3.54
CA SER A 149 -1.01 18.72 -3.25
C SER A 149 -0.12 18.72 -4.50
N ILE A 150 -0.34 17.77 -5.41
CA ILE A 150 0.18 17.82 -6.79
C ILE A 150 -0.94 18.35 -7.68
N LYS A 151 -0.70 19.51 -8.31
CA LYS A 151 -1.63 20.10 -9.27
C LYS A 151 -1.56 19.37 -10.60
N GLN A 152 -2.62 19.48 -11.40
CA GLN A 152 -2.73 18.82 -12.70
C GLN A 152 -1.57 19.17 -13.64
N GLU A 153 -1.18 20.44 -13.68
CA GLU A 153 -0.04 20.94 -14.47
C GLU A 153 1.31 20.33 -14.05
N ASP A 154 1.43 19.94 -12.79
CA ASP A 154 2.65 19.34 -12.22
C ASP A 154 2.60 17.79 -12.25
N SER A 155 1.43 17.19 -12.50
CA SER A 155 1.24 15.74 -12.52
C SER A 155 2.22 14.99 -13.43
N PRO A 156 2.52 15.40 -14.68
CA PRO A 156 3.50 14.70 -15.51
C PRO A 156 4.92 14.75 -14.91
N LYS A 157 5.29 15.91 -14.34
CA LYS A 157 6.64 16.15 -13.85
C LYS A 157 6.90 15.48 -12.50
N VAL A 158 5.89 15.40 -11.64
CA VAL A 158 6.04 14.81 -10.29
C VAL A 158 5.56 13.36 -10.31
N ALA A 159 4.28 13.15 -10.59
CA ALA A 159 3.71 11.80 -10.57
C ALA A 159 4.18 10.95 -11.75
N GLY A 160 4.17 11.49 -12.97
CA GLY A 160 4.62 10.77 -14.17
C GLY A 160 6.07 10.32 -14.07
N ASN A 161 6.97 11.20 -13.61
CA ASN A 161 8.38 10.82 -13.37
C ASN A 161 8.52 9.75 -12.28
N THR A 162 7.75 9.85 -11.19
CA THR A 162 7.77 8.82 -10.15
C THR A 162 7.41 7.44 -10.71
N PHE A 163 6.34 7.34 -11.52
CA PHE A 163 5.96 6.08 -12.14
C PHE A 163 7.00 5.58 -13.16
N ARG A 164 7.65 6.47 -13.91
CA ARG A 164 8.79 6.11 -14.78
C ARG A 164 9.98 5.58 -13.99
N ASP A 165 10.31 6.20 -12.86
CA ASP A 165 11.40 5.75 -11.99
C ASP A 165 11.11 4.37 -11.40
N VAL A 166 9.85 4.12 -11.00
CA VAL A 166 9.41 2.78 -10.60
C VAL A 166 9.61 1.80 -11.73
N ALA A 167 9.12 2.08 -12.95
CA ALA A 167 9.30 1.18 -14.09
C ALA A 167 10.79 0.84 -14.31
N LYS A 168 11.64 1.87 -14.38
CA LYS A 168 13.08 1.71 -14.55
C LYS A 168 13.73 0.88 -13.43
N SER A 169 13.25 1.02 -12.20
CA SER A 169 13.77 0.24 -11.06
C SER A 169 13.47 -1.25 -11.16
N PHE A 170 12.44 -1.65 -11.90
CA PHE A 170 12.07 -3.05 -12.11
C PHE A 170 12.63 -3.65 -13.41
N GLU A 171 12.99 -2.83 -14.40
CA GLU A 171 13.63 -3.28 -15.65
C GLU A 171 14.90 -4.11 -15.41
N LYS A 172 15.66 -3.81 -14.35
CA LYS A 172 16.89 -4.57 -14.00
C LYS A 172 16.63 -6.05 -13.71
N PHE A 173 15.40 -6.41 -13.35
CA PHE A 173 15.00 -7.79 -13.05
C PHE A 173 14.45 -8.54 -14.28
N ASN A 174 14.43 -7.94 -15.48
CA ASN A 174 13.91 -8.59 -16.69
C ASN A 174 14.94 -9.50 -17.41
N ASN A 175 16.06 -9.83 -16.75
CA ASN A 175 17.20 -10.57 -17.33
C ASN A 175 17.30 -12.03 -16.88
#